data_AF-A0A2J6X3N7-F1
#
_entry.id   AF-A0A2J6X3N7-F1
#
_cell.length_a   1.000
_cell.length_b   1.000
_cell.length_c   1.000
_cell.angle_alpha   90.00
_cell.angle_beta   90.00
_cell.angle_gamma   90.00
#
_symmetry.space_group_name_H-M   'P 1'
#
loop_
_entity.id
_entity.type
_entity.pdbx_description
1 polymer ?
#
loop_
_entity_poly.entity_id
_entity_poly.type
_entity_poly.pdbx_seq_one_letter_code
_entity_poly.pdbx_strand_id
1 'polypeptide(L)'
;VRAALEETPPELVADIMEHGIMLAGGGSLLHGLDKRIAAETRMPVHVAQDPLSCVARGAGKMVEHFDNSVYQDILMRTQTTRRVRR
;
A
#
# COMPACT_ATOMS: atom_id res chain seq x y z
N VAL A 1 -2.77 -7.51 -9.09
CA VAL A 1 -3.70 -7.59 -7.94
C VAL A 1 -3.92 -9.03 -7.51
N ARG A 2 -4.52 -9.90 -8.35
CA ARG A 2 -4.78 -11.31 -7.98
C ARG A 2 -3.55 -12.07 -7.46
N ALA A 3 -2.41 -12.00 -8.16
CA ALA A 3 -1.17 -12.61 -7.70
C ALA A 3 -0.73 -12.16 -6.29
N ALA A 4 -0.92 -10.88 -5.96
CA ALA A 4 -0.60 -10.37 -4.62
C ALA A 4 -1.56 -10.94 -3.55
N LEU A 5 -2.85 -11.10 -3.87
CA LEU A 5 -3.81 -11.75 -2.97
C LEU A 5 -3.50 -13.24 -2.77
N GLU A 6 -3.01 -13.92 -3.82
CA GLU A 6 -2.60 -15.32 -3.77
C GLU A 6 -1.32 -15.53 -2.92
N GLU A 7 -0.43 -14.55 -2.89
CA GLU A 7 0.78 -14.55 -2.06
C GLU A 7 0.53 -14.10 -0.61
N THR A 8 -0.63 -13.50 -0.34
CA THR A 8 -0.94 -12.98 0.99
C THR A 8 -1.29 -14.12 1.95
N PRO A 9 -0.68 -14.17 3.15
CA PRO A 9 -1.03 -15.16 4.16
C PRO A 9 -2.53 -15.15 4.49
N PRO A 10 -3.18 -16.31 4.66
CA PRO A 10 -4.63 -16.40 4.84
C PRO A 10 -5.13 -15.61 6.06
N GLU A 11 -4.33 -15.50 7.11
CA GLU A 11 -4.63 -14.70 8.30
C GLU A 11 -4.81 -13.20 8.01
N LEU A 12 -4.21 -12.68 6.93
CA LEU A 12 -4.33 -11.27 6.53
C LEU A 12 -5.37 -11.05 5.43
N VAL A 13 -5.80 -12.10 4.73
CA VAL A 13 -6.80 -11.98 3.64
C VAL A 13 -8.14 -11.50 4.18
N ALA A 14 -8.54 -11.96 5.38
CA ALA A 14 -9.76 -11.53 6.03
C ALA A 14 -9.79 -10.01 6.24
N ASP A 15 -8.68 -9.43 6.71
CA ASP A 15 -8.55 -7.99 6.91
C ASP A 15 -8.68 -7.22 5.59
N ILE A 16 -8.10 -7.73 4.50
CA ILE A 16 -8.21 -7.13 3.16
C ILE A 16 -9.64 -7.24 2.62
N MET A 17 -10.35 -8.33 2.89
CA MET A 17 -11.76 -8.48 2.50
C MET A 17 -12.65 -7.46 3.21
N GLU A 18 -12.35 -7.14 4.47
CA GLU A 18 -13.09 -6.16 5.26
C GLU A 18 -12.74 -4.71 4.89
N HIS A 19 -11.45 -4.36 4.88
CA HIS A 19 -10.97 -2.98 4.70
C HIS A 19 -10.77 -2.60 3.22
N GLY A 20 -10.62 -3.60 2.34
CA GLY A 20 -10.48 -3.40 0.91
C GLY A 20 -9.08 -2.99 0.44
N ILE A 21 -9.03 -2.47 -0.78
CA ILE A 21 -7.82 -2.07 -1.49
C ILE A 21 -7.81 -0.55 -1.68
N MET A 22 -6.74 0.11 -1.27
CA MET A 22 -6.56 1.55 -1.52
C MET A 22 -5.68 1.81 -2.75
N LEU A 23 -6.19 2.58 -3.71
CA LEU A 23 -5.48 3.02 -4.90
C LEU A 23 -4.83 4.38 -4.69
N ALA A 24 -3.55 4.48 -5.00
CA ALA A 24 -2.75 5.70 -4.95
C ALA A 24 -1.92 5.88 -6.25
N GLY A 25 -1.37 7.08 -6.45
CA GLY A 25 -0.63 7.47 -7.65
C GLY A 25 -1.53 7.91 -8.81
N GLY A 26 -0.94 8.44 -9.88
CA GLY A 26 -1.72 8.95 -11.02
C GLY A 26 -2.53 7.89 -11.77
N GLY A 27 -2.08 6.63 -11.73
CA GLY A 27 -2.81 5.51 -12.36
C GLY A 27 -4.17 5.24 -11.72
N SER A 28 -4.39 5.62 -10.44
CA SER A 28 -5.68 5.43 -9.78
C SER A 28 -6.80 6.31 -10.35
N LEU A 29 -6.45 7.38 -11.08
CA LEU A 29 -7.39 8.32 -11.69
C LEU A 29 -7.90 7.83 -13.05
N LEU A 30 -7.42 6.68 -13.54
CA LEU A 30 -7.96 6.05 -14.74
C LEU A 30 -9.44 5.70 -14.52
N HIS A 31 -10.27 6.15 -15.45
CA HIS A 31 -11.72 6.02 -15.33
C HIS A 31 -12.14 4.55 -15.14
N GLY A 32 -12.80 4.27 -14.02
CA GLY A 32 -13.36 2.96 -13.71
C GLY A 32 -12.34 1.88 -13.33
N LEU A 33 -11.08 2.23 -13.11
CA LEU A 33 -10.07 1.28 -12.65
C LEU A 33 -10.45 0.68 -11.27
N ASP A 34 -10.90 1.53 -10.36
CA ASP A 34 -11.46 1.15 -9.06
C ASP A 34 -12.58 0.12 -9.18
N LYS A 35 -13.56 0.40 -10.04
CA LYS A 35 -14.71 -0.48 -10.29
C LYS A 35 -14.28 -1.81 -10.92
N ARG A 36 -13.35 -1.77 -11.87
CA ARG A 36 -12.83 -2.97 -12.54
C ARG A 36 -12.11 -3.88 -11.55
N ILE A 37 -11.28 -3.31 -10.68
CA ILE A 37 -10.58 -4.08 -9.64
C ILE A 37 -11.60 -4.65 -8.65
N ALA A 38 -12.56 -3.84 -8.18
CA ALA A 38 -13.58 -4.28 -7.24
C ALA A 38 -14.43 -5.44 -7.78
N ALA A 39 -14.83 -5.38 -9.05
CA ALA A 39 -15.59 -6.44 -9.70
C ALA A 39 -14.81 -7.76 -9.80
N GLU A 40 -13.51 -7.69 -10.11
CA GLU A 40 -12.65 -8.86 -10.26
C GLU A 40 -12.29 -9.48 -8.90
N THR A 41 -11.95 -8.66 -7.91
CA THR A 41 -11.51 -9.14 -6.59
C THR A 41 -12.65 -9.43 -5.64
N ARG A 42 -13.86 -8.91 -5.92
CA ARG A 42 -15.01 -8.93 -5.00
C ARG A 42 -14.69 -8.30 -3.63
N MET A 43 -13.80 -7.31 -3.63
CA MET A 43 -13.39 -6.56 -2.44
C MET A 43 -13.68 -5.08 -2.62
N PRO A 44 -13.91 -4.31 -1.53
CA PRO A 44 -13.99 -2.86 -1.61
C PRO A 44 -12.71 -2.27 -2.22
N VAL A 45 -12.86 -1.25 -3.07
CA VAL A 45 -11.73 -0.52 -3.65
C VAL A 45 -11.97 0.96 -3.48
N HIS A 46 -10.97 1.66 -2.94
CA HIS A 46 -11.05 3.06 -2.59
C HIS A 46 -9.94 3.83 -3.31
N VAL A 47 -10.26 5.00 -3.86
CA VAL A 47 -9.22 5.91 -4.37
C VAL A 47 -8.83 6.86 -3.23
N ALA A 48 -7.54 7.01 -2.98
CA ALA A 48 -7.05 7.96 -1.99
C ALA A 48 -7.54 9.39 -2.31
N GLN A 49 -7.80 10.20 -1.27
CA GLN A 49 -8.34 11.57 -1.43
C GLN A 49 -7.45 12.47 -2.31
N ASP A 50 -6.12 12.33 -2.18
CA ASP A 50 -5.14 13.00 -3.01
C ASP A 50 -4.11 11.95 -3.47
N PRO A 51 -4.42 11.21 -4.54
CA PRO A 51 -3.61 10.06 -4.93
C PRO A 51 -2.29 10.48 -5.56
N LEU A 52 -2.19 11.68 -6.14
CA LEU A 52 -1.00 12.18 -6.81
C LEU A 52 0.11 12.53 -5.80
N SER A 53 -0.25 13.17 -4.69
CA SER A 53 0.72 13.57 -3.68
C SER A 53 0.89 12.54 -2.55
N CYS A 54 0.10 11.45 -2.56
CA CYS A 54 0.03 10.47 -1.47
C CYS A 54 1.41 9.98 -0.99
N VAL A 55 2.31 9.67 -1.94
CA VAL A 55 3.68 9.22 -1.63
C VAL A 55 4.49 10.32 -0.97
N ALA A 56 4.52 11.52 -1.55
CA ALA A 56 5.28 12.65 -1.03
C ALA A 56 4.78 13.07 0.36
N ARG A 57 3.45 13.10 0.57
CA ARG A 57 2.84 13.39 1.87
C ARG A 57 3.16 12.34 2.92
N GLY A 58 3.09 11.05 2.55
CA GLY A 58 3.44 9.95 3.47
C GLY A 58 4.91 10.02 3.88
N ALA A 59 5.82 10.26 2.92
CA ALA A 59 7.24 10.46 3.21
C ALA A 59 7.49 11.68 4.09
N GLY A 60 6.84 12.82 3.80
CA GLY A 60 6.93 14.04 4.61
C GLY A 60 6.50 13.81 6.06
N LYS A 61 5.34 13.17 6.27
CA LYS A 61 4.85 12.81 7.62
C LYS A 61 5.85 11.96 8.40
N MET A 62 6.51 11.01 7.73
CA MET A 62 7.55 10.18 8.34
C MET A 62 8.77 10.99 8.79
N VAL A 63 9.21 11.96 7.98
CA VAL A 63 10.32 12.86 8.33
C VAL A 63 9.93 13.81 9.46
N GLU A 64 8.71 14.34 9.45
CA GLU A 64 8.19 15.22 10.51
C GLU A 64 8.12 14.55 11.87
N HIS A 65 7.92 13.23 11.90
CA HIS A 65 7.82 12.42 13.13
C HIS A 65 9.01 11.46 13.27
N PHE A 66 10.19 11.87 12.81
CA PHE A 66 11.37 10.99 12.80
C PHE A 66 11.86 10.61 14.20
N ASP A 67 11.48 11.35 15.24
CA ASP A 67 11.70 11.03 16.64
C ASP A 67 10.83 9.88 17.17
N ASN A 68 9.80 9.48 16.42
CA ASN A 68 8.99 8.32 16.74
C ASN A 68 9.81 7.03 16.60
N SER A 69 9.99 6.31 17.71
CA SER A 69 10.80 5.08 17.76
C SER A 69 10.33 4.00 16.79
N VAL A 70 9.02 3.91 16.53
CA VAL A 70 8.45 2.94 15.56
C VAL A 70 8.89 3.29 14.15
N TYR A 71 8.88 4.58 13.78
CA TYR A 71 9.29 5.02 12.44
C TYR A 71 10.79 4.84 12.21
N GLN A 72 11.62 5.08 13.24
CA GLN A 72 13.05 4.79 13.18
C GLN A 72 13.31 3.29 12.95
N ASP A 73 12.65 2.42 13.73
CA ASP A 73 12.80 0.98 13.61
C ASP A 73 12.43 0.46 12.22
N ILE A 74 11.33 0.95 11.64
CA ILE A 74 10.89 0.56 10.29
C ILE A 74 11.94 0.96 9.24
N LEU A 75 12.41 2.21 9.27
CA LEU A 75 13.37 2.72 8.29
C LEU A 75 14.72 2.01 8.33
N MET A 76 15.18 1.63 9.52
CA MET A 76 16.48 0.98 9.70
C MET A 76 16.44 -0.50 9.30
N ARG A 77 15.29 -1.18 9.49
CA ARG A 77 15.13 -2.60 9.09
C ARG A 77 15.18 -2.79 7.58
N THR A 78 14.61 -1.87 6.79
CA THR A 78 14.54 -2.02 5.32
C THR A 78 15.92 -1.93 4.63
N GLN A 79 16.90 -1.28 5.25
CA GLN A 79 18.24 -1.12 4.66
C GLN A 79 19.11 -2.40 4.74
N THR A 80 18.67 -3.44 5.46
CA THR A 80 19.50 -4.64 5.70
C THR A 80 19.24 -5.79 4.72
N THR A 81 18.19 -5.75 3.89
CA THR A 81 17.75 -6.95 3.12
C THR A 81 18.08 -6.93 1.62
N ARG A 82 19.24 -6.39 1.21
CA ARG A 82 19.74 -6.67 -0.15
C ARG A 82 21.25 -6.57 -0.32
N ARG A 83 22.02 -7.41 0.39
CA ARG A 83 23.23 -7.99 -0.23
C ARG A 83 22.75 -9.00 -1.26
N VAL A 84 22.58 -8.57 -2.51
CA VAL A 84 22.44 -9.47 -3.65
C VAL A 84 23.68 -10.36 -3.66
N ARG A 85 23.55 -11.60 -3.17
CA ARG A 85 24.57 -12.62 -3.37
C ARG A 85 24.66 -12.84 -4.89
N ARG A 86 25.80 -12.45 -5.46
CA ARG A 86 26.23 -12.92 -6.77
C ARG A 86 26.57 -14.40 -6.70
#